data_AF-A0A0L8GNL0-F1
#
_entry.id   AF-A0A0L8GNL0-F1
#
_cell.length_a   1.000
_cell.length_b   1.000
_cell.length_c   1.000
_cell.angle_alpha   90.00
_cell.angle_beta   90.00
_cell.angle_gamma   90.00
#
_symmetry.space_group_name_H-M   'P 1'
#
loop_
_entity.id
_entity.type
_entity.pdbx_description
1 polymer ?
#
loop_
_entity_poly.entity_id
_entity_poly.type
_entity_poly.pdbx_seq_one_letter_code
_entity_poly.pdbx_strand_id
1 'polypeptide(L)'
;QDLSNYVKKVHFKLHESYPNQNRVVTKPPYEVTETGWGEFEVVIKIYFNDSNERPVTLYHLLKLFQSETDIMLGKKSLVCEFYDELMFQDPTQMMHQLLTNVRPIMMGTYRHENDFEEKREKTVNNILNAKNKIRYEIAELNERLKQSKETILKYKNEILKMEECDDVLTQPLQCPTTPLSSSTAVSLLTATSSASTVSLNVSVDNGATTPTTVTTAATSEVPTSLSISSSATTSINTLSI
;
A
#
# COMPACT_ATOMS: atom_id res chain seq x y z
N GLN A 1 -12.07 26.22 7.57
CA GLN A 1 -12.51 26.97 6.38
C GLN A 1 -14.02 26.80 6.24
N ASP A 2 -14.76 27.78 5.72
CA ASP A 2 -16.20 27.59 5.47
C ASP A 2 -16.42 26.86 4.15
N LEU A 3 -16.76 25.58 4.25
CA LEU A 3 -17.14 24.78 3.09
C LEU A 3 -18.50 25.22 2.52
N SER A 4 -19.36 25.85 3.31
CA SER A 4 -20.74 26.23 2.92
C SER A 4 -20.82 27.19 1.73
N ASN A 5 -19.74 27.92 1.46
CA ASN A 5 -19.68 28.86 0.35
C ASN A 5 -19.82 28.15 -0.99
N TYR A 6 -19.23 26.97 -1.15
CA TYR A 6 -19.27 26.21 -2.39
C TYR A 6 -19.95 24.85 -2.25
N VAL A 7 -20.11 24.33 -1.03
CA VAL A 7 -20.87 23.09 -0.74
C VAL A 7 -22.33 23.42 -0.48
N LYS A 8 -23.22 22.82 -1.27
CA LYS A 8 -24.68 22.92 -1.13
C LYS A 8 -25.23 21.96 -0.08
N LYS A 9 -24.76 20.71 -0.14
CA LYS A 9 -25.18 19.63 0.76
C LYS A 9 -24.24 18.44 0.64
N VAL A 10 -24.25 17.62 1.69
CA VAL A 10 -23.51 16.37 1.78
C VAL A 10 -24.51 15.27 2.04
N HIS A 11 -24.45 14.23 1.22
CA HIS A 11 -25.24 13.02 1.38
C HIS A 11 -24.37 11.94 2.00
N PHE A 12 -24.81 11.37 3.12
CA PHE A 12 -24.21 10.20 3.73
C PHE A 12 -25.14 9.01 3.48
N LYS A 13 -24.70 8.04 2.71
CA LYS A 13 -25.40 6.77 2.52
C LYS A 13 -24.80 5.75 3.49
N LEU A 14 -25.54 5.48 4.56
CA LEU A 14 -25.26 4.47 5.56
C LEU A 14 -25.66 3.07 5.06
N HIS A 15 -25.34 2.05 5.86
CA HIS A 15 -25.80 0.68 5.63
C HIS A 15 -27.33 0.57 5.68
N GLU A 16 -27.90 -0.38 4.93
CA GLU A 16 -29.35 -0.55 4.74
C GLU A 16 -30.10 -0.91 6.03
N SER A 17 -29.38 -1.39 7.05
CA SER A 17 -29.94 -1.66 8.39
C SER A 17 -30.34 -0.40 9.15
N TYR A 18 -29.83 0.78 8.76
CA TYR A 18 -30.16 2.03 9.44
C TYR A 18 -31.50 2.60 8.96
N PRO A 19 -32.36 3.08 9.87
CA PRO A 19 -33.52 3.86 9.47
C PRO A 19 -33.04 5.14 8.76
N ASN A 20 -33.67 5.45 7.63
CA ASN A 20 -33.28 6.57 6.77
C ASN A 20 -31.79 6.50 6.39
N GLN A 21 -31.35 5.41 5.77
CA GLN A 21 -29.93 5.22 5.42
C GLN A 21 -29.30 6.38 4.62
N ASN A 22 -30.11 7.16 3.88
CA ASN A 22 -29.66 8.34 3.15
C ASN A 22 -29.87 9.59 4.01
N ARG A 23 -28.80 10.09 4.64
CA ARG A 23 -28.82 11.33 5.42
C ARG A 23 -28.30 12.49 4.59
N VAL A 24 -28.94 13.65 4.70
CA VAL A 24 -28.57 14.84 3.94
C VAL A 24 -28.31 15.99 4.91
N VAL A 25 -27.08 16.50 4.90
CA VAL A 25 -26.66 17.63 5.73
C VAL A 25 -26.41 18.82 4.81
N THR A 26 -27.10 19.94 5.05
CA THR A 26 -27.07 21.13 4.18
C THR A 26 -26.23 22.27 4.73
N LYS A 27 -25.92 22.25 6.02
CA LYS A 27 -25.18 23.28 6.73
C LYS A 27 -24.11 22.64 7.62
N PRO A 28 -22.97 23.30 7.85
CA PRO A 28 -21.94 22.80 8.75
C PRO A 28 -22.46 22.76 10.21
N PRO A 29 -21.90 21.88 11.07
CA PRO A 29 -20.89 20.86 10.75
C PRO A 29 -21.50 19.75 9.87
N TYR A 30 -20.76 19.34 8.84
CA TYR A 30 -21.20 18.28 7.93
C TYR A 30 -20.90 16.93 8.54
N GLU A 31 -21.65 16.58 9.57
CA GLU A 31 -21.44 15.34 10.33
C GLU A 31 -22.72 14.54 10.56
N VAL A 32 -22.56 13.22 10.72
CA VAL A 32 -23.63 12.30 11.12
C VAL A 32 -23.12 11.49 12.30
N THR A 33 -23.84 11.56 13.42
CA THR A 33 -23.58 10.72 14.60
C THR A 33 -24.60 9.60 14.68
N GLU A 34 -24.11 8.37 14.79
CA GLU A 34 -24.95 7.17 14.89
C GLU A 34 -24.34 6.12 15.82
N THR A 35 -25.18 5.19 16.26
CA THR A 35 -24.75 4.03 17.04
C THR A 35 -24.76 2.74 16.22
N GLY A 36 -23.78 1.87 16.43
CA GLY A 36 -23.66 0.64 15.66
C GLY A 36 -22.71 -0.39 16.25
N TRP A 37 -22.70 -1.57 15.63
CA TRP A 37 -21.94 -2.75 16.07
C TRP A 37 -21.04 -3.32 14.96
N GLY A 38 -21.24 -2.90 13.71
CA GLY A 38 -20.56 -3.43 12.54
C GLY A 38 -19.83 -2.34 11.78
N GLU A 39 -18.73 -2.72 11.13
CA GLU A 39 -17.99 -1.89 10.20
C GLU A 39 -18.62 -1.98 8.81
N PHE A 40 -18.76 -0.85 8.14
CA PHE A 40 -19.31 -0.81 6.78
C PHE A 40 -18.77 0.41 6.04
N GLU A 41 -18.81 0.34 4.71
CA GLU A 41 -18.45 1.47 3.86
C GLU A 41 -19.61 2.49 3.81
N VAL A 42 -19.31 3.72 4.19
CA VAL A 42 -20.20 4.87 4.05
C VAL A 42 -19.87 5.57 2.73
N VAL A 43 -20.90 5.78 1.89
CA VAL A 43 -20.73 6.58 0.67
C VAL A 43 -21.09 8.02 0.98
N ILE A 44 -20.12 8.92 0.85
CA ILE A 44 -20.28 10.35 1.10
C ILE A 44 -20.32 11.06 -0.25
N LYS A 45 -21.44 11.70 -0.58
CA LYS A 45 -21.56 12.47 -1.83
C LYS A 45 -21.73 13.95 -1.54
N ILE A 46 -20.76 14.74 -1.98
CA ILE A 46 -20.70 16.19 -1.81
C ILE A 46 -21.30 16.84 -3.05
N TYR A 47 -22.32 17.68 -2.86
CA TYR A 47 -22.94 18.48 -3.92
C TYR A 47 -22.53 19.94 -3.77
N PHE A 48 -22.21 20.58 -4.88
CA PHE A 48 -21.82 21.98 -4.91
C PHE A 48 -23.00 22.92 -5.13
N ASN A 49 -22.81 24.19 -4.77
CA ASN A 49 -23.81 25.25 -4.99
C ASN A 49 -24.07 25.46 -6.47
N ASP A 50 -23.03 25.38 -7.30
CA ASP A 50 -23.21 25.26 -8.74
C ASP A 50 -23.71 23.85 -9.10
N SER A 51 -24.87 23.77 -9.73
CA SER A 51 -25.49 22.51 -10.13
C SER A 51 -24.90 21.92 -11.41
N ASN A 52 -24.10 22.70 -12.15
CA ASN A 52 -23.35 22.23 -13.31
C ASN A 52 -22.05 21.51 -12.91
N GLU A 53 -21.56 21.74 -11.68
CA GLU A 53 -20.37 21.09 -11.15
C GLU A 53 -20.70 19.65 -10.71
N ARG A 54 -19.84 18.70 -11.08
CA ARG A 54 -20.11 17.28 -10.82
C ARG A 54 -19.99 17.00 -9.31
N PRO A 55 -20.97 16.32 -8.67
CA PRO A 55 -20.82 15.90 -7.28
C PRO A 55 -19.61 14.98 -7.08
N VAL A 56 -18.89 15.18 -5.98
CA VAL A 56 -17.77 14.31 -5.58
C VAL A 56 -18.32 13.18 -4.71
N THR A 57 -17.83 11.96 -4.93
CA THR A 57 -18.21 10.78 -4.15
C THR A 57 -16.98 10.21 -3.48
N LEU A 58 -17.03 10.07 -2.17
CA LEU A 58 -16.01 9.48 -1.32
C LEU A 58 -16.54 8.20 -0.70
N TYR A 59 -15.64 7.26 -0.44
CA TYR A 59 -15.93 5.98 0.18
C TYR A 59 -15.13 5.89 1.47
N HIS A 60 -15.82 5.83 2.60
CA HIS A 60 -15.20 5.83 3.91
C HIS A 60 -15.56 4.55 4.65
N LEU A 61 -14.58 3.70 4.93
CA LEU A 61 -14.79 2.52 5.76
C LEU A 61 -14.93 2.95 7.22
N LEU A 62 -16.15 2.85 7.77
CA LEU A 62 -16.40 3.14 9.17
C LEU A 62 -15.81 2.03 10.03
N LYS A 63 -14.70 2.33 10.71
CA LYS A 63 -13.97 1.39 11.56
C LYS A 63 -14.43 1.51 13.01
N LEU A 64 -14.72 0.38 13.65
CA LEU A 64 -15.15 0.29 15.05
C LEU A 64 -14.13 -0.42 15.92
N PHE A 65 -13.37 -1.35 15.34
CA PHE A 65 -12.46 -2.20 16.10
C PHE A 65 -11.05 -1.61 16.11
N GLN A 66 -10.51 -1.44 17.31
CA GLN A 66 -9.12 -1.04 17.51
C GLN A 66 -8.17 -2.20 17.13
N SER A 67 -6.95 -1.87 16.73
CA SER A 67 -5.92 -2.89 16.58
C SER A 67 -5.50 -3.44 17.95
N GLU A 68 -5.02 -4.69 18.03
CA GLU A 68 -4.50 -5.26 19.29
C GLU A 68 -3.45 -4.36 19.93
N THR A 69 -2.60 -3.72 19.11
CA THR A 69 -1.60 -2.75 19.55
C THR A 69 -2.23 -1.52 20.19
N ASP A 70 -3.29 -0.96 19.61
CA ASP A 70 -3.98 0.21 20.16
C ASP A 70 -4.65 -0.10 21.52
N ILE A 71 -5.20 -1.31 21.65
CA ILE A 71 -5.78 -1.81 22.90
C ILE A 71 -4.69 -1.96 23.97
N MET A 72 -3.54 -2.54 23.62
CA MET A 72 -2.39 -2.67 24.53
C MET A 72 -1.83 -1.32 24.98
N LEU A 73 -1.90 -0.30 24.13
CA LEU A 73 -1.51 1.08 24.46
C LEU A 73 -2.59 1.85 25.26
N GLY A 74 -3.74 1.23 25.54
CA GLY A 74 -4.80 1.82 26.36
C GLY A 74 -5.57 2.95 25.67
N LYS A 75 -5.59 3.00 24.34
CA LYS A 75 -6.34 4.02 23.59
C LYS A 75 -7.84 3.81 23.78
N LYS A 76 -8.53 4.85 24.25
CA LYS A 76 -9.97 4.77 24.57
C LYS A 76 -10.88 5.17 23.41
N SER A 77 -10.35 5.91 22.43
CA SER A 77 -11.10 6.39 21.27
C SER A 77 -10.46 5.90 19.99
N LEU A 78 -11.28 5.45 19.05
CA LEU A 78 -10.86 5.12 17.69
C LEU A 78 -11.25 6.30 16.80
N VAL A 79 -10.25 6.87 16.12
CA VAL A 79 -10.44 7.94 15.14
C VAL A 79 -9.89 7.44 13.81
N CYS A 80 -10.73 7.46 12.78
CA CYS A 80 -10.34 7.10 11.42
C CYS A 80 -10.62 8.31 10.52
N GLU A 81 -9.56 9.02 10.15
CA GLU A 81 -9.61 10.22 9.32
C GLU A 81 -8.76 10.02 8.07
N PHE A 82 -9.26 10.46 6.93
CA PHE A 82 -8.53 10.46 5.66
C PHE A 82 -8.46 11.88 5.13
N TYR A 83 -7.26 12.28 4.71
CA TYR A 83 -7.07 13.52 3.97
C TYR A 83 -7.37 13.28 2.49
N ASP A 84 -8.13 14.19 1.89
CA ASP A 84 -8.43 14.18 0.46
C ASP A 84 -8.41 15.61 -0.11
N GLU A 85 -8.06 15.72 -1.39
CA GLU A 85 -7.94 16.98 -2.11
C GLU A 85 -9.01 17.07 -3.21
N LEU A 86 -9.92 18.04 -3.08
CA LEU A 86 -10.92 18.29 -4.12
C LEU A 86 -10.32 19.16 -5.23
N MET A 87 -10.03 18.52 -6.36
CA MET A 87 -9.47 19.17 -7.54
C MET A 87 -10.56 19.61 -8.51
N PHE A 88 -10.67 20.91 -8.74
CA PHE A 88 -11.58 21.50 -9.73
C PHE A 88 -10.79 21.86 -10.99
N GLN A 89 -10.85 20.99 -12.00
CA GLN A 89 -10.22 21.25 -13.29
C GLN A 89 -11.18 22.03 -14.17
N ASP A 90 -10.78 23.23 -14.58
CA ASP A 90 -11.60 24.17 -15.34
C ASP A 90 -12.98 24.46 -14.68
N PRO A 91 -12.99 25.01 -13.44
CA PRO A 91 -14.23 25.30 -12.74
C PRO A 91 -15.09 26.28 -13.53
N THR A 92 -16.41 26.14 -13.40
CA THR A 92 -17.34 27.11 -13.97
C THR A 92 -17.06 28.52 -13.43
N GLN A 93 -17.49 29.55 -14.16
CA GLN A 93 -17.30 30.94 -13.71
C GLN A 93 -17.91 31.19 -12.31
N MET A 94 -19.07 30.57 -12.03
CA MET A 94 -19.71 30.63 -10.73
C MET A 94 -18.87 29.91 -9.66
N MET A 95 -18.43 28.68 -9.92
CA MET A 95 -17.64 27.90 -8.98
C MET A 95 -16.30 28.58 -8.67
N HIS A 96 -15.62 29.12 -9.69
CA HIS A 96 -14.41 29.90 -9.52
C HIS A 96 -14.64 31.08 -8.56
N GLN A 97 -15.72 31.86 -8.74
CA GLN A 97 -16.06 32.96 -7.83
C GLN A 97 -16.31 32.47 -6.39
N LEU A 98 -16.99 31.34 -6.20
CA LEU A 98 -17.24 30.77 -4.87
C LEU A 98 -15.95 30.29 -4.20
N LEU A 99 -15.01 29.75 -4.98
CA LEU A 99 -13.70 29.29 -4.51
C LEU A 99 -12.76 30.46 -4.18
N THR A 100 -12.82 31.57 -4.92
CA THR A 100 -11.95 32.74 -4.68
C THR A 100 -12.49 33.72 -3.64
N ASN A 101 -13.81 33.85 -3.53
CA ASN A 101 -14.46 34.80 -2.61
C ASN A 101 -14.68 34.23 -1.20
N VAL A 102 -13.75 33.41 -0.72
CA VAL A 102 -13.82 32.86 0.64
C VAL A 102 -13.32 33.93 1.61
N ARG A 103 -14.23 34.53 2.39
CA ARG A 103 -13.81 35.38 3.53
C ARG A 103 -12.99 34.51 4.49
N PRO A 104 -11.78 34.94 4.91
CA PRO A 104 -11.05 34.24 5.96
C PRO A 104 -11.92 34.25 7.21
N ILE A 105 -12.44 33.10 7.62
CA ILE A 105 -13.17 33.04 8.89
C ILE A 105 -12.13 33.07 10.01
N MET A 106 -12.28 34.03 10.92
CA MET A 106 -11.60 34.08 12.21
C MET A 106 -12.19 33.06 13.20
N MET A 107 -12.38 31.80 12.78
CA MET A 107 -12.79 30.71 13.65
C MET A 107 -11.57 29.88 13.97
N GLY A 108 -11.39 29.60 15.26
CA GLY A 108 -10.25 28.87 15.81
C GLY A 108 -9.93 27.63 14.99
N THR A 109 -8.64 27.38 14.82
CA THR A 109 -8.10 26.22 14.13
C THR A 109 -8.82 24.96 14.60
N TYR A 110 -9.67 24.37 13.75
CA TYR A 110 -10.12 22.99 13.94
C TYR A 110 -8.87 22.12 13.82
N ARG A 111 -8.31 21.75 14.96
CA ARG A 111 -7.11 20.91 15.03
C ARG A 111 -7.55 19.51 14.70
N HIS A 112 -7.18 19.03 13.52
CA HIS A 112 -7.26 17.60 13.22
C HIS A 112 -6.33 16.90 14.23
N GLU A 113 -6.78 15.79 14.83
CA GLU A 113 -5.95 15.02 15.76
C GLU A 113 -4.68 14.48 15.05
N ASN A 114 -4.76 14.28 13.72
CA ASN A 114 -3.62 13.97 12.87
C ASN A 114 -3.11 15.21 12.11
N ASP A 115 -1.86 15.60 12.36
CA ASP A 115 -1.13 16.54 11.50
C ASP A 115 -0.64 15.79 10.25
N PHE A 116 -1.47 15.80 9.20
CA PHE A 116 -1.14 15.18 7.92
C PHE A 116 0.08 15.83 7.26
N GLU A 117 0.33 17.11 7.52
CA GLU A 117 1.43 17.85 6.91
C GLU A 117 2.76 17.43 7.50
N GLU A 118 2.82 17.29 8.83
CA GLU A 118 3.98 16.74 9.52
C GLU A 118 4.24 15.28 9.09
N LYS A 119 3.18 14.47 8.95
CA LYS A 119 3.31 13.08 8.49
C LYS A 119 3.83 12.99 7.06
N ARG A 120 3.36 13.88 6.17
CA ARG A 120 3.85 14.01 4.80
C ARG A 120 5.32 14.41 4.79
N GLU A 121 5.71 15.43 5.55
CA GLU A 121 7.09 15.89 5.65
C GLU A 121 8.04 14.77 6.16
N LYS A 122 7.66 14.08 7.24
CA LYS A 122 8.39 12.93 7.77
C LYS A 122 8.56 11.84 6.72
N THR A 123 7.49 11.53 5.98
CA THR A 123 7.51 10.51 4.94
C THR A 123 8.44 10.91 3.79
N VAL A 124 8.37 12.15 3.32
CA VAL A 124 9.23 12.70 2.27
C VAL A 124 10.70 12.69 2.70
N ASN A 125 11.00 13.10 3.94
CA ASN A 125 12.35 13.07 4.48
C ASN A 125 12.91 11.65 4.57
N ASN A 126 12.09 10.67 4.99
CA ASN A 126 12.49 9.26 5.01
C ASN A 126 12.82 8.74 3.61
N ILE A 127 12.00 9.07 2.61
CA ILE A 127 12.24 8.70 1.20
C ILE A 127 13.53 9.34 0.68
N LEU A 128 13.76 10.62 0.98
CA LEU A 128 14.96 11.33 0.52
C LEU A 128 16.23 10.74 1.14
N ASN A 129 16.19 10.43 2.43
CA ASN A 129 17.29 9.80 3.14
C ASN A 129 17.61 8.40 2.59
N ALA A 130 16.58 7.58 2.35
CA ALA A 130 16.75 6.27 1.73
C ALA A 130 17.35 6.39 0.32
N LYS A 131 16.86 7.30 -0.50
CA LYS A 131 17.39 7.60 -1.83
C LYS A 131 18.87 8.03 -1.76
N ASN A 132 19.24 8.87 -0.80
CA ASN A 132 20.64 9.28 -0.62
C ASN A 132 21.53 8.10 -0.26
N LYS A 133 21.11 7.28 0.70
CA LYS A 133 21.86 6.09 1.13
C LYS A 133 22.10 5.12 -0.03
N ILE A 134 21.06 4.80 -0.80
CA ILE A 134 21.16 3.92 -1.97
C ILE A 134 22.14 4.51 -2.99
N ARG A 135 22.10 5.82 -3.24
CA ARG A 135 23.03 6.48 -4.16
C ARG A 135 24.49 6.37 -3.71
N TYR A 136 24.76 6.57 -2.42
CA TYR A 136 26.11 6.41 -1.89
C TYR A 136 26.61 4.98 -2.02
N GLU A 137 25.76 4.00 -1.69
CA GLU A 137 26.12 2.58 -1.74
C GLU A 137 26.38 2.11 -3.18
N ILE A 138 25.61 2.59 -4.16
CA ILE A 138 25.86 2.36 -5.58
C ILE A 138 27.20 2.98 -6.01
N ALA A 139 27.51 4.19 -5.56
CA ALA A 139 28.77 4.85 -5.91
C ALA A 139 29.98 4.07 -5.35
N GLU A 140 29.91 3.65 -4.10
CA GLU A 140 30.95 2.85 -3.44
C GLU A 140 31.16 1.50 -4.15
N LEU A 141 30.07 0.79 -4.48
CA LEU A 141 30.16 -0.50 -5.17
C LEU A 141 30.74 -0.36 -6.58
N ASN A 142 30.38 0.71 -7.31
CA ASN A 142 30.95 0.99 -8.61
C ASN A 142 32.45 1.30 -8.54
N GLU A 143 32.89 2.05 -7.52
CA GLU A 143 34.30 2.32 -7.29
C GLU A 143 35.08 1.04 -6.97
N ARG A 144 34.56 0.20 -6.08
CA ARG A 144 35.16 -1.11 -5.75
C ARG A 144 35.22 -2.02 -6.97
N LEU A 145 34.19 -2.03 -7.82
CA LEU A 145 34.18 -2.76 -9.09
C LEU A 145 35.25 -2.24 -10.05
N LYS A 146 35.43 -0.92 -10.14
CA LYS A 146 36.46 -0.31 -10.98
C LYS A 146 37.87 -0.72 -10.52
N GLN A 147 38.16 -0.60 -9.23
CA GLN A 147 39.45 -1.00 -8.65
C GLN A 147 39.74 -2.49 -8.87
N SER A 148 38.73 -3.35 -8.69
CA SER A 148 38.85 -4.78 -8.93
C SER A 148 39.18 -5.08 -10.41
N LYS A 149 38.49 -4.43 -11.35
CA LYS A 149 38.76 -4.56 -12.80
C LYS A 149 40.16 -4.11 -13.18
N GLU A 150 40.62 -2.97 -12.67
CA GLU A 150 41.98 -2.45 -12.92
C GLU A 150 43.05 -3.41 -12.38
N THR A 151 42.82 -3.97 -11.19
CA THR A 151 43.73 -4.94 -10.57
C THR A 151 43.82 -6.23 -11.40
N ILE A 152 42.67 -6.76 -11.84
CA ILE A 152 42.61 -7.94 -12.72
C ILE A 152 43.37 -7.66 -14.04
N LEU A 153 43.18 -6.48 -14.63
CA LEU A 153 43.86 -6.10 -15.86
C LEU A 153 45.38 -6.02 -15.67
N LYS A 154 45.84 -5.48 -14.54
CA LYS A 154 47.27 -5.40 -14.20
C LYS A 154 47.90 -6.79 -14.11
N TYR A 155 47.30 -7.71 -13.35
CA TYR A 155 47.80 -9.08 -13.22
C TYR A 155 47.76 -9.83 -14.55
N LYS A 156 46.70 -9.65 -15.35
CA LYS A 156 46.62 -10.26 -16.68
C LYS A 156 47.76 -9.80 -17.60
N ASN A 157 48.11 -8.52 -17.60
CA ASN A 157 49.22 -7.99 -18.38
C ASN A 157 50.59 -8.48 -17.88
N GLU A 158 50.74 -8.68 -16.57
CA GLU A 158 51.98 -9.17 -15.97
C GLU A 158 52.20 -10.66 -16.29
N ILE A 159 51.13 -11.48 -16.28
CA ILE A 159 51.16 -12.87 -16.75
C ILE A 159 51.56 -12.94 -18.22
N LEU A 160 50.95 -12.13 -19.09
CA LEU A 160 51.30 -12.09 -20.51
C LEU A 160 52.78 -11.74 -20.74
N LYS A 161 53.32 -10.79 -19.98
CA LYS A 161 54.76 -10.44 -20.08
C LYS A 161 55.69 -11.55 -19.61
N MET A 162 55.27 -12.36 -18.62
CA MET A 162 56.06 -13.51 -18.19
C MET A 162 56.00 -14.65 -19.19
N GLU A 163 54.84 -14.91 -19.79
CA GLU A 163 54.67 -15.90 -20.86
C GLU A 163 55.50 -15.54 -22.12
N GLU A 164 55.73 -14.25 -22.39
CA GLU A 164 56.56 -13.76 -23.51
C GLU A 164 58.08 -13.89 -23.26
N CYS A 165 58.51 -14.20 -22.03
CA CYS A 165 59.93 -14.43 -21.66
C CYS A 165 60.35 -15.92 -21.67
N ASP A 166 59.41 -16.86 -21.81
CA ASP A 166 59.69 -18.31 -21.77
C ASP A 166 59.83 -18.98 -23.15
N ASP A 167 59.93 -18.20 -24.23
CA ASP A 167 60.01 -18.73 -25.61
C ASP A 167 61.44 -19.04 -26.12
N VAL A 168 62.41 -19.33 -25.22
CA VAL A 168 63.71 -19.92 -25.59
C VAL A 168 64.23 -20.92 -24.55
N LEU A 169 63.65 -22.13 -24.48
CA LEU A 169 64.41 -23.41 -24.41
C LEU A 169 63.51 -24.67 -24.54
N THR A 170 63.50 -25.24 -25.75
CA THR A 170 63.70 -26.67 -26.11
C THR A 170 62.93 -27.82 -25.39
N GLN A 171 61.97 -28.39 -26.15
CA GLN A 171 61.65 -29.82 -26.40
C GLN A 171 60.78 -30.70 -25.46
N PRO A 172 60.04 -31.69 -26.03
CA PRO A 172 58.93 -32.37 -25.35
C PRO A 172 59.43 -33.60 -24.57
N LEU A 173 59.06 -33.69 -23.29
CA LEU A 173 59.28 -34.90 -22.51
C LEU A 173 58.07 -35.84 -22.64
N GLN A 174 58.29 -36.93 -23.38
CA GLN A 174 57.48 -38.13 -23.42
C GLN A 174 57.38 -38.75 -22.01
N CYS A 175 56.16 -38.98 -21.49
CA CYS A 175 55.96 -39.71 -20.25
C CYS A 175 55.69 -41.22 -20.52
N PRO A 176 56.43 -42.16 -19.90
CA PRO A 176 56.13 -43.58 -20.00
C PRO A 176 54.94 -43.99 -19.11
N THR A 177 53.95 -44.58 -19.75
CA THR A 177 52.87 -45.46 -19.26
C THR A 177 53.37 -46.63 -18.39
N THR A 178 52.89 -46.84 -17.16
CA THR A 178 51.80 -47.76 -16.69
C THR A 178 52.22 -48.47 -15.35
N PRO A 179 51.44 -49.38 -14.71
CA PRO A 179 50.38 -49.09 -13.73
C PRO A 179 50.50 -49.92 -12.42
N LEU A 180 49.84 -49.56 -11.30
CA LEU A 180 49.46 -50.58 -10.31
C LEU A 180 48.30 -50.21 -9.38
N SER A 181 47.40 -51.19 -9.24
CA SER A 181 46.12 -51.27 -8.56
C SER A 181 46.11 -50.93 -7.06
N SER A 182 45.05 -50.29 -6.57
CA SER A 182 43.87 -50.95 -5.99
C SER A 182 43.08 -50.02 -5.05
N SER A 183 41.78 -49.88 -5.36
CA SER A 183 40.62 -49.70 -4.48
C SER A 183 40.79 -49.03 -3.10
N THR A 184 40.13 -47.89 -2.87
CA THR A 184 38.82 -47.79 -2.16
C THR A 184 38.42 -46.31 -2.00
N ALA A 185 37.12 -46.05 -2.17
CA ALA A 185 36.43 -44.77 -2.40
C ALA A 185 36.46 -43.73 -1.26
N VAL A 186 36.19 -42.45 -1.57
CA VAL A 186 35.09 -41.63 -0.99
C VAL A 186 34.69 -40.49 -1.96
N SER A 187 33.37 -40.25 -2.06
CA SER A 187 32.58 -39.46 -3.02
C SER A 187 32.83 -37.94 -3.14
N LEU A 188 32.63 -37.40 -4.36
CA LEU A 188 32.38 -35.99 -4.65
C LEU A 188 30.88 -35.69 -4.64
N LEU A 189 30.46 -34.65 -3.91
CA LEU A 189 29.16 -34.01 -4.05
C LEU A 189 29.33 -32.75 -4.92
N THR A 190 28.90 -32.80 -6.17
CA THR A 190 28.78 -31.60 -7.03
C THR A 190 27.41 -30.98 -6.85
N ALA A 191 27.34 -29.81 -6.19
CA ALA A 191 26.19 -28.94 -6.26
C ALA A 191 26.47 -27.83 -7.27
N THR A 192 25.92 -27.97 -8.47
CA THR A 192 25.64 -26.84 -9.36
C THR A 192 24.16 -26.54 -9.22
N SER A 193 23.79 -25.34 -8.77
CA SER A 193 22.42 -24.86 -8.90
C SER A 193 22.35 -23.83 -10.02
N SER A 194 21.48 -24.17 -10.96
CA SER A 194 21.08 -23.43 -12.13
C SER A 194 20.23 -22.22 -11.78
N ALA A 195 20.31 -21.22 -12.65
CA ALA A 195 19.47 -20.04 -12.67
C ALA A 195 17.97 -20.40 -12.70
N SER A 196 17.19 -19.68 -11.89
CA SER A 196 15.73 -19.64 -12.00
C SER A 196 15.31 -18.26 -12.50
N THR A 197 14.99 -18.19 -13.78
CA THR A 197 14.16 -17.15 -14.39
C THR A 197 12.72 -17.33 -13.94
N VAL A 198 12.16 -16.36 -13.22
CA VAL A 198 10.72 -16.33 -12.90
C VAL A 198 9.97 -15.73 -14.09
N SER A 199 9.16 -16.55 -14.75
CA SER A 199 8.19 -16.11 -15.75
C SER A 199 6.86 -15.83 -15.06
N LEU A 200 6.31 -14.64 -15.33
CA LEU A 200 5.00 -14.20 -14.86
C LEU A 200 3.92 -14.79 -15.80
N ASN A 201 3.09 -15.70 -15.31
CA ASN A 201 1.86 -16.10 -16.00
C ASN A 201 0.70 -15.25 -15.50
N VAL A 202 0.20 -14.41 -16.40
CA VAL A 202 -1.10 -13.74 -16.33
C VAL A 202 -2.15 -14.73 -16.86
N SER A 203 -3.10 -15.12 -16.01
CA SER A 203 -4.32 -15.80 -16.45
C SER A 203 -5.49 -14.82 -16.39
N VAL A 204 -5.98 -14.46 -17.58
CA VAL A 204 -7.26 -13.80 -17.83
C VAL A 204 -8.26 -14.92 -18.10
N ASP A 205 -9.37 -14.96 -17.37
CA ASP A 205 -10.56 -15.63 -17.87
C ASP A 205 -11.81 -14.79 -17.61
N ASN A 206 -12.57 -14.62 -18.68
CA ASN A 206 -13.80 -13.85 -18.82
C ASN A 206 -14.87 -14.87 -19.23
N GLY A 207 -16.02 -14.93 -18.55
CA GLY A 207 -17.14 -15.71 -19.08
C GLY A 207 -18.32 -15.88 -18.12
N ALA A 208 -19.36 -15.07 -18.33
CA ALA A 208 -20.68 -15.15 -17.70
C ALA A 208 -21.51 -16.36 -18.18
N THR A 209 -22.46 -16.85 -17.36
CA THR A 209 -23.87 -17.19 -17.71
C THR A 209 -24.68 -17.48 -16.43
N THR A 210 -25.97 -17.14 -16.46
CA THR A 210 -26.95 -16.98 -15.36
C THR A 210 -27.80 -18.26 -15.06
N PRO A 211 -28.97 -18.25 -14.35
CA PRO A 211 -29.24 -19.19 -13.25
C PRO A 211 -30.40 -20.19 -13.52
N THR A 212 -30.60 -21.20 -12.66
CA THR A 212 -31.86 -21.96 -12.62
C THR A 212 -32.17 -22.48 -11.20
N THR A 213 -33.42 -22.25 -10.79
CA THR A 213 -34.09 -22.56 -9.52
C THR A 213 -34.61 -24.00 -9.47
N VAL A 214 -34.55 -24.71 -8.33
CA VAL A 214 -35.61 -25.63 -7.84
C VAL A 214 -35.57 -25.79 -6.30
N THR A 215 -36.76 -25.71 -5.70
CA THR A 215 -37.22 -25.87 -4.31
C THR A 215 -37.17 -27.32 -3.76
N THR A 216 -36.96 -27.54 -2.44
CA THR A 216 -37.82 -28.34 -1.52
C THR A 216 -37.25 -28.44 -0.09
N ALA A 217 -38.16 -28.61 0.88
CA ALA A 217 -38.00 -28.52 2.32
C ALA A 217 -37.84 -29.87 3.04
N ALA A 218 -37.21 -29.89 4.23
CA ALA A 218 -37.70 -30.49 5.49
C ALA A 218 -36.57 -30.78 6.53
N THR A 219 -36.72 -30.15 7.70
CA THR A 219 -36.58 -30.65 9.10
C THR A 219 -35.47 -31.66 9.48
N SER A 220 -34.57 -31.29 10.41
CA SER A 220 -34.51 -31.80 11.80
C SER A 220 -33.20 -31.43 12.55
N GLU A 221 -33.37 -30.86 13.76
CA GLU A 221 -32.63 -31.05 15.03
C GLU A 221 -31.10 -30.72 15.20
N VAL A 222 -30.84 -29.56 15.84
CA VAL A 222 -30.10 -29.28 17.11
C VAL A 222 -29.03 -30.32 17.54
N PRO A 223 -27.76 -29.93 17.86
CA PRO A 223 -27.49 -29.30 19.17
C PRO A 223 -26.33 -28.30 19.31
N THR A 224 -26.36 -27.66 20.48
CA THR A 224 -25.25 -27.06 21.25
C THR A 224 -25.07 -25.55 21.12
N SER A 225 -25.85 -24.82 21.92
CA SER A 225 -25.59 -23.42 22.26
C SER A 225 -24.31 -23.30 23.09
N LEU A 226 -23.20 -22.96 22.44
CA LEU A 226 -22.14 -22.20 23.07
C LEU A 226 -22.58 -20.74 23.03
N SER A 227 -23.10 -20.25 24.15
CA SER A 227 -23.38 -18.82 24.33
C SER A 227 -22.05 -18.06 24.39
N ILE A 228 -21.51 -17.74 23.22
CA ILE A 228 -20.59 -16.61 23.09
C ILE A 228 -21.46 -15.38 23.32
N SER A 229 -21.44 -14.88 24.55
CA SER A 229 -21.88 -13.53 24.85
C SER A 229 -20.92 -12.56 24.18
N SER A 230 -21.09 -12.39 22.86
CA SER A 230 -20.66 -11.17 22.18
C SER A 230 -21.48 -10.07 22.83
N SER A 231 -20.89 -9.42 23.83
CA SER A 231 -21.36 -8.13 24.31
C SER A 231 -21.33 -7.22 23.10
N ALA A 232 -22.49 -7.09 22.45
CA ALA A 232 -22.70 -6.16 21.36
C ALA A 232 -22.37 -4.79 21.96
N THR A 233 -21.17 -4.30 21.66
CA THR A 233 -20.69 -3.04 22.20
C THR A 233 -21.22 -1.98 21.26
N THR A 234 -22.29 -1.30 21.66
CA THR A 234 -22.80 -0.16 20.90
C THR A 234 -21.74 0.91 20.90
N SER A 235 -21.15 1.20 19.74
CA SER A 235 -20.20 2.30 19.61
C SER A 235 -20.91 3.52 19.03
N ILE A 236 -20.69 4.69 19.63
CA ILE A 236 -21.12 5.99 19.06
C ILE A 236 -20.05 6.41 18.07
N ASN A 237 -20.44 6.69 16.85
CA ASN A 237 -19.54 7.13 15.79
C ASN A 237 -20.02 8.45 15.23
N THR A 238 -19.09 9.35 14.98
CA THR A 238 -19.34 10.60 14.27
C THR A 238 -18.52 10.55 12.98
N LEU A 239 -19.19 10.64 11.85
CA LEU A 239 -18.56 10.81 10.55
C LEU A 239 -18.68 12.28 10.17
N SER A 240 -17.55 12.95 9.97
CA SER A 240 -17.46 14.36 9.56
C SER A 240 -16.70 14.49 8.24
N ILE A 241 -16.96 15.58 7.51
CA ILE A 241 -16.10 16.08 6.44
C ILE A 241 -15.59 17.49 6.74
#